data_AF-A0A0C3JG16-F1
#
_entry.id   AF-A0A0C3JG16-F1
#
_cell.length_a   1.000
_cell.length_b   1.000
_cell.length_c   1.000
_cell.angle_alpha   90.00
_cell.angle_beta   90.00
_cell.angle_gamma   90.00
#
_symmetry.space_group_name_H-M   'P 1'
#
loop_
_entity.id
_entity.type
_entity.pdbx_description
1 polymer ?
#
loop_
_entity_poly.entity_id
_entity_poly.type
_entity_poly.pdbx_seq_one_letter_code
_entity_poly.pdbx_strand_id
1 'polypeptide(L)'
;RLLKLLKWQGFHQQSPDPWAGELVLFCPACPQPGINVPDQDIDLSDWQFARNFVMDGNFKAEHMLPKNAAKEVWLMDGNGFMVTSAPYKEYLTGTINQIEKSDCNNHWAVNQANVQRNKLESTRIGGCACVRHGCFVPHAMVNFQKGEQQVNMDYALVHAMHHGLDPQQLVITFYDINCLYSKNLACWLEENRYLSLPSGLQIQPSIGLWHVHGHQTECFARYAPNFILGAGQVDGEIMETLWSSLNIISPSAWGMVTAHRQELMDFQMNDSNFLKMICMHMSSQYLFKVAKQSLATIQDKFNKLDSKVPDGLHQLWVEQELVVQSCQRNTLQAMDIYEVRLEKAPTMKAIEIDLIHNNHSFSSSHGSATWIAWALKVEQAQVVLAMDT
;
A
#
# COMPACT_ATOMS: atom_id res chain seq x y z
N ARG A 1 14.41 -23.40 19.60
CA ARG A 1 13.23 -22.87 18.87
C ARG A 1 13.20 -23.37 17.43
N LEU A 2 14.31 -23.27 16.71
CA LEU A 2 14.48 -23.84 15.36
C LEU A 2 13.97 -25.29 15.18
N LEU A 3 14.37 -26.22 16.06
CA LEU A 3 13.89 -27.61 16.00
C LEU A 3 12.36 -27.75 15.99
N LYS A 4 11.63 -26.82 16.63
CA LYS A 4 10.16 -26.80 16.56
C LYS A 4 9.66 -26.33 15.20
N LEU A 5 10.27 -25.30 14.61
CA LEU A 5 9.93 -24.85 13.26
C LEU A 5 10.19 -25.96 12.23
N LEU A 6 11.38 -26.56 12.28
CA LEU A 6 11.73 -27.70 11.43
C LEU A 6 10.68 -28.81 11.54
N LYS A 7 10.36 -29.23 12.77
CA LYS A 7 9.32 -30.23 12.99
C LYS A 7 7.95 -29.81 12.45
N TRP A 8 7.53 -28.57 12.66
CA TRP A 8 6.22 -28.08 12.21
C TRP A 8 6.11 -27.99 10.69
N GLN A 9 7.21 -27.72 10.00
CA GLN A 9 7.28 -27.66 8.54
C GLN A 9 7.70 -29.00 7.90
N GLY A 10 7.75 -30.09 8.68
CA GLY A 10 8.03 -31.43 8.16
C GLY A 10 9.51 -31.75 7.92
N PHE A 11 10.43 -30.89 8.34
CA PHE A 11 11.87 -31.15 8.26
C PHE A 11 12.35 -32.12 9.34
N HIS A 12 13.16 -33.07 8.93
CA HIS A 12 13.84 -34.04 9.79
C HIS A 12 15.31 -34.17 9.37
N GLN A 13 16.09 -34.99 10.09
CA GLN A 13 17.55 -35.06 9.92
C GLN A 13 18.02 -35.44 8.50
N GLN A 14 17.16 -36.07 7.68
CA GLN A 14 17.46 -36.46 6.31
C GLN A 14 16.84 -35.52 5.26
N SER A 15 16.06 -34.52 5.70
CA SER A 15 15.54 -33.49 4.80
C SER A 15 16.71 -32.67 4.23
N PRO A 16 16.58 -32.14 3.00
CA PRO A 16 17.45 -31.07 2.54
C PRO A 16 17.30 -29.86 3.48
N ASP A 17 18.30 -28.98 3.45
CA ASP A 17 18.21 -27.71 4.16
C ASP A 17 16.99 -26.91 3.65
N PRO A 18 16.25 -26.23 4.54
CA PRO A 18 15.10 -25.44 4.14
C PRO A 18 15.49 -24.33 3.18
N TRP A 19 14.56 -24.00 2.29
CA TRP A 19 14.68 -22.92 1.33
C TRP A 19 14.38 -21.57 2.01
N ALA A 20 14.62 -20.50 1.27
CA ALA A 20 14.27 -19.14 1.67
C ALA A 20 12.77 -19.04 2.04
N GLY A 21 12.47 -18.57 3.25
CA GLY A 21 11.10 -18.42 3.76
C GLY A 21 10.32 -19.69 4.08
N GLU A 22 10.92 -20.88 3.96
CA GLU A 22 10.20 -22.15 4.08
C GLU A 22 9.89 -22.54 5.54
N LEU A 23 10.53 -21.91 6.53
CA LEU A 23 10.34 -22.26 7.94
C LEU A 23 9.16 -21.54 8.62
N VAL A 24 8.44 -20.68 7.89
CA VAL A 24 7.37 -19.84 8.44
C VAL A 24 6.08 -19.97 7.65
N LEU A 25 4.97 -19.57 8.27
CA LEU A 25 3.65 -19.68 7.65
C LEU A 25 3.32 -18.42 6.85
N PHE A 26 2.85 -18.59 5.63
CA PHE A 26 2.18 -17.52 4.88
C PHE A 26 0.65 -17.55 5.09
N CYS A 27 -0.06 -16.60 4.49
CA CYS A 27 -1.50 -16.47 4.62
C CYS A 27 -2.23 -17.66 3.99
N PRO A 28 -3.09 -18.38 4.73
CA PRO A 28 -3.83 -19.52 4.19
C PRO A 28 -4.97 -19.12 3.24
N ALA A 29 -5.36 -17.84 3.20
CA ALA A 29 -6.48 -17.34 2.41
C ALA A 29 -6.08 -16.48 1.21
N CYS A 30 -4.82 -16.04 1.09
CA CYS A 30 -4.37 -15.39 -0.14
C CYS A 30 -4.27 -16.48 -1.24
N PRO A 31 -4.72 -16.20 -2.48
CA PRO A 31 -4.85 -17.22 -3.53
C PRO A 31 -3.47 -17.71 -3.99
N GLN A 32 -3.21 -19.00 -3.81
CA GLN A 32 -1.95 -19.68 -4.10
C GLN A 32 -2.21 -20.92 -4.95
N PRO A 33 -1.95 -20.83 -6.26
CA PRO A 33 -1.95 -21.98 -7.17
C PRO A 33 -1.12 -23.15 -6.63
N GLY A 34 -1.65 -24.37 -6.72
CA GLY A 34 -1.04 -25.59 -6.16
C GLY A 34 -1.15 -25.76 -4.64
N ILE A 35 -1.75 -24.80 -3.91
CA ILE A 35 -1.96 -24.87 -2.46
C ILE A 35 -3.45 -24.81 -2.11
N ASN A 36 -4.11 -23.70 -2.43
CA ASN A 36 -5.50 -23.44 -2.04
C ASN A 36 -6.37 -22.91 -3.20
N VAL A 37 -5.82 -22.76 -4.40
CA VAL A 37 -6.57 -22.52 -5.64
C VAL A 37 -6.74 -23.87 -6.36
N PRO A 38 -7.96 -24.26 -6.73
CA PRO A 38 -8.20 -25.53 -7.43
C PRO A 38 -7.51 -25.57 -8.80
N ASP A 39 -6.95 -26.73 -9.17
CA ASP A 39 -6.25 -26.96 -10.46
C ASP A 39 -7.19 -27.05 -11.69
N GLN A 40 -8.42 -26.54 -11.59
CA GLN A 40 -9.37 -26.53 -12.71
C GLN A 40 -8.97 -25.46 -13.74
N ASP A 41 -9.58 -25.46 -14.93
CA ASP A 41 -9.44 -24.40 -15.96
C ASP A 41 -10.00 -23.04 -15.44
N ILE A 42 -9.31 -22.47 -14.46
CA ILE A 42 -9.62 -21.20 -13.81
C ILE A 42 -8.76 -20.13 -14.47
N ASP A 43 -9.38 -19.01 -14.81
CA ASP A 43 -8.66 -17.82 -15.23
C ASP A 43 -8.01 -17.14 -14.02
N LEU A 44 -6.70 -17.39 -13.83
CA LEU A 44 -5.92 -16.78 -12.75
C LEU A 44 -5.77 -15.26 -12.89
N SER A 45 -6.06 -14.69 -14.06
CA SER A 45 -6.05 -13.24 -14.28
C SER A 45 -7.30 -12.53 -13.75
N ASP A 46 -8.33 -13.30 -13.37
CA ASP A 46 -9.52 -12.77 -12.70
C ASP A 46 -9.12 -12.10 -11.36
N TRP A 47 -9.71 -10.94 -11.10
CA TRP A 47 -9.49 -10.13 -9.91
C TRP A 47 -9.73 -10.89 -8.59
N GLN A 48 -10.53 -11.96 -8.62
CA GLN A 48 -10.77 -12.83 -7.47
C GLN A 48 -9.50 -13.54 -6.99
N PHE A 49 -8.59 -13.86 -7.91
CA PHE A 49 -7.30 -14.50 -7.64
C PHE A 49 -6.16 -13.48 -7.52
N ALA A 50 -6.46 -12.18 -7.50
CA ALA A 50 -5.46 -11.13 -7.36
C ALA A 50 -4.71 -11.22 -6.03
N ARG A 51 -3.40 -11.00 -6.09
CA ARG A 51 -2.50 -10.95 -4.93
C ARG A 51 -2.30 -9.50 -4.51
N ASN A 52 -2.65 -9.20 -3.26
CA ASN A 52 -2.58 -7.85 -2.72
C ASN A 52 -1.43 -7.77 -1.72
N PHE A 53 -0.39 -6.98 -2.02
CA PHE A 53 0.76 -6.78 -1.14
C PHE A 53 0.86 -5.32 -0.70
N VAL A 54 1.09 -5.09 0.59
CA VAL A 54 1.37 -3.77 1.15
C VAL A 54 2.84 -3.71 1.52
N MET A 55 3.45 -2.55 1.28
CA MET A 55 4.84 -2.24 1.47
C MET A 55 4.95 -1.05 2.41
N ASP A 56 5.71 -1.20 3.50
CA ASP A 56 5.97 -0.10 4.42
C ASP A 56 7.28 -0.31 5.22
N GLY A 57 7.82 0.78 5.75
CA GLY A 57 8.98 0.84 6.62
C GLY A 57 8.62 1.07 8.10
N ASN A 58 9.16 0.24 9.00
CA ASN A 58 9.02 0.43 10.43
C ASN A 58 10.15 1.29 11.03
N PHE A 59 9.80 2.51 11.43
CA PHE A 59 10.71 3.53 11.97
C PHE A 59 11.23 3.28 13.40
N LYS A 60 10.74 2.27 14.12
CA LYS A 60 11.11 2.00 15.52
C LYS A 60 11.99 0.76 15.72
N ALA A 61 12.30 0.01 14.67
CA ALA A 61 13.03 -1.26 14.74
C ALA A 61 14.55 -1.12 14.51
N GLU A 62 15.21 -0.26 15.28
CA GLU A 62 16.65 -0.02 15.18
C GLU A 62 17.48 -1.23 15.62
N HIS A 63 18.73 -1.32 15.17
CA HIS A 63 19.68 -2.36 15.57
C HIS A 63 21.09 -1.79 15.76
N MET A 64 21.72 -2.09 16.89
CA MET A 64 23.09 -1.66 17.16
C MET A 64 24.11 -2.45 16.35
N LEU A 65 25.24 -1.80 16.05
CA LEU A 65 26.40 -2.48 15.49
C LEU A 65 26.87 -3.61 16.42
N PRO A 66 27.01 -4.85 15.92
CA PRO A 66 27.51 -5.95 16.72
C PRO A 66 28.99 -5.75 17.04
N LYS A 67 29.39 -6.04 18.29
CA LYS A 67 30.80 -5.91 18.72
C LYS A 67 31.74 -6.90 18.06
N ASN A 68 31.24 -8.10 17.71
CA ASN A 68 32.03 -9.22 17.18
C ASN A 68 31.29 -9.92 16.04
N ALA A 69 31.02 -9.22 14.94
CA ALA A 69 30.27 -9.77 13.79
C ALA A 69 30.82 -11.11 13.28
N ALA A 70 32.15 -11.29 13.27
CA ALA A 70 32.81 -12.50 12.79
C ALA A 70 32.56 -13.77 13.64
N LYS A 71 31.96 -13.63 14.84
CA LYS A 71 31.64 -14.77 15.73
C LYS A 71 30.14 -15.05 15.80
N GLU A 72 29.32 -14.35 15.03
CA GLU A 72 27.89 -14.60 15.01
C GLU A 72 27.58 -15.94 14.34
N VAL A 73 26.63 -16.66 14.91
CA VAL A 73 26.16 -17.96 14.40
C VAL A 73 24.72 -17.78 13.97
N TRP A 74 24.45 -18.15 12.73
CA TRP A 74 23.12 -18.12 12.13
C TRP A 74 22.49 -19.50 12.20
N LEU A 75 21.25 -19.57 12.69
CA LEU A 75 20.50 -20.83 12.73
C LEU A 75 19.48 -20.94 11.59
N MET A 76 18.97 -19.82 11.08
CA MET A 76 17.93 -19.78 10.03
C MET A 76 18.01 -18.53 9.15
N ASP A 77 19.22 -18.19 8.67
CA ASP A 77 19.44 -16.99 7.83
C ASP A 77 18.61 -17.05 6.54
N GLY A 78 17.58 -16.22 6.47
CA GLY A 78 16.68 -16.15 5.32
C GLY A 78 15.61 -17.23 5.27
N ASN A 79 15.57 -18.19 6.19
CA ASN A 79 14.55 -19.23 6.17
C ASN A 79 13.21 -18.77 6.77
N GLY A 80 13.15 -17.57 7.35
CA GLY A 80 11.96 -16.96 7.93
C GLY A 80 11.36 -15.83 7.07
N PHE A 81 10.89 -14.76 7.71
CA PHE A 81 10.37 -13.58 7.02
C PHE A 81 11.49 -12.65 6.55
N MET A 82 12.53 -12.53 7.36
CA MET A 82 13.71 -11.74 7.05
C MET A 82 14.50 -12.40 5.92
N VAL A 83 15.00 -11.60 4.98
CA VAL A 83 15.77 -12.07 3.82
C VAL A 83 17.15 -12.61 4.20
N THR A 84 17.74 -13.45 3.33
CA THR A 84 19.10 -13.97 3.57
C THR A 84 20.11 -12.83 3.55
N SER A 85 21.00 -12.79 4.55
CA SER A 85 21.90 -11.67 4.78
C SER A 85 22.90 -11.43 3.62
N ALA A 86 23.56 -12.50 3.15
CA ALA A 86 24.65 -12.35 2.19
C ALA A 86 24.18 -11.88 0.78
N PRO A 87 23.19 -12.50 0.13
CA PRO A 87 22.69 -12.04 -1.17
C PRO A 87 22.12 -10.62 -1.10
N TYR A 88 21.42 -10.30 0.00
CA TYR A 88 20.87 -8.96 0.20
C TYR A 88 21.96 -7.89 0.32
N LYS A 89 23.04 -8.16 1.07
CA LYS A 89 24.18 -7.25 1.16
C LYS A 89 24.87 -7.08 -0.19
N GLU A 90 25.06 -8.17 -0.94
CA GLU A 90 25.64 -8.11 -2.28
C GLU A 90 24.80 -7.23 -3.22
N TYR A 91 23.49 -7.44 -3.23
CA TYR A 91 22.52 -6.63 -3.97
C TYR A 91 22.64 -5.13 -3.63
N LEU A 92 22.67 -4.79 -2.34
CA LEU A 92 22.79 -3.40 -1.89
C LEU A 92 24.13 -2.76 -2.28
N THR A 93 25.21 -3.53 -2.33
CA THR A 93 26.51 -3.02 -2.80
C THR A 93 26.57 -2.86 -4.30
N GLY A 94 25.86 -3.70 -5.05
CA GLY A 94 25.85 -3.69 -6.52
C GLY A 94 24.77 -2.81 -7.14
N THR A 95 23.83 -2.28 -6.35
CA THR A 95 22.67 -1.52 -6.84
C THR A 95 22.67 -0.10 -6.28
N ILE A 96 22.53 0.88 -7.17
CA ILE A 96 22.49 2.30 -6.79
C ILE A 96 21.07 2.63 -6.31
N ASN A 97 20.96 3.23 -5.12
CA ASN A 97 19.71 3.81 -4.67
C ASN A 97 19.42 5.10 -5.45
N GLN A 98 18.46 5.06 -6.37
CA GLN A 98 18.00 6.24 -7.09
C GLN A 98 17.03 7.02 -6.21
N ILE A 99 17.34 8.29 -5.91
CA ILE A 99 16.44 9.17 -5.16
C ILE A 99 15.71 10.02 -6.18
N GLU A 100 14.42 9.74 -6.36
CA GLU A 100 13.58 10.54 -7.23
C GLU A 100 12.83 11.62 -6.48
N LYS A 101 12.73 12.78 -7.12
CA LYS A 101 11.90 13.88 -6.64
C LYS A 101 10.52 13.72 -7.26
N SER A 102 9.52 13.56 -6.41
CA SER A 102 8.12 13.61 -6.79
C SER A 102 7.68 15.03 -7.12
N ASP A 103 6.82 15.19 -8.12
CA ASP A 103 6.04 16.42 -8.34
C ASP A 103 4.82 16.54 -7.42
N CYS A 104 4.54 15.49 -6.62
CA CYS A 104 3.41 15.40 -5.71
C CYS A 104 3.67 16.15 -4.39
N ASN A 105 2.62 16.79 -3.86
CA ASN A 105 2.70 17.84 -2.84
C ASN A 105 3.16 17.42 -1.43
N ASN A 106 3.45 16.15 -1.13
CA ASN A 106 3.72 15.78 0.26
C ASN A 106 4.60 14.56 0.52
N HIS A 107 5.71 14.40 -0.21
CA HIS A 107 6.72 13.38 0.14
C HIS A 107 7.69 13.85 1.25
N TRP A 108 7.18 14.44 2.33
CA TRP A 108 8.00 14.84 3.49
C TRP A 108 8.51 13.62 4.27
N ALA A 109 7.78 12.50 4.26
CA ALA A 109 8.15 11.26 4.96
C ALA A 109 9.48 10.66 4.45
N VAL A 110 9.71 10.68 3.13
CA VAL A 110 10.95 10.17 2.51
C VAL A 110 12.14 11.10 2.78
N ASN A 111 11.92 12.42 2.77
CA ASN A 111 13.00 13.40 2.83
C ASN A 111 13.61 13.58 4.24
N GLN A 112 12.84 13.38 5.32
CA GLN A 112 13.36 13.52 6.69
C GLN A 112 14.00 12.24 7.26
N ALA A 113 13.74 11.09 6.63
CA ALA A 113 14.18 9.78 7.09
C ALA A 113 15.69 9.50 6.96
N ASN A 114 16.45 10.37 6.28
CA ASN A 114 17.83 10.14 5.84
C ASN A 114 18.94 10.69 6.77
N VAL A 115 18.62 11.08 8.00
CA VAL A 115 19.62 11.53 8.97
C VAL A 115 20.48 10.33 9.39
N GLN A 116 21.78 10.37 9.07
CA GLN A 116 22.75 9.38 9.56
C GLN A 116 22.71 9.35 11.10
N ARG A 117 22.33 8.21 11.67
CA ARG A 117 22.50 7.94 13.10
C ARG A 117 23.81 7.16 13.26
N ASN A 118 24.77 7.75 13.96
CA ASN A 118 26.05 7.10 14.22
C ASN A 118 25.82 5.83 15.07
N LYS A 119 26.44 4.70 14.68
CA LYS A 119 26.55 3.41 15.41
C LYS A 119 25.41 2.38 15.30
N LEU A 120 24.58 2.40 14.25
CA LEU A 120 23.57 1.36 13.99
C LEU A 120 23.99 0.43 12.83
N GLU A 121 23.72 -0.87 12.95
CA GLU A 121 23.83 -1.86 11.85
C GLU A 121 22.64 -1.72 10.89
N SER A 122 21.46 -1.52 11.45
CA SER A 122 20.26 -1.18 10.69
C SER A 122 19.52 -0.06 11.39
N THR A 123 19.15 0.97 10.63
CA THR A 123 18.32 2.05 11.16
C THR A 123 16.89 1.59 11.40
N ARG A 124 16.36 0.67 10.58
CA ARG A 124 14.95 0.28 10.52
C ARG A 124 14.80 -1.09 9.86
N ILE A 125 13.56 -1.57 9.81
CA ILE A 125 13.15 -2.68 8.93
C ILE A 125 12.04 -2.20 8.02
N GLY A 126 11.86 -2.84 6.87
CA GLY A 126 10.67 -2.72 6.05
C GLY A 126 10.32 -4.06 5.44
N GLY A 127 9.22 -4.14 4.72
CA GLY A 127 8.90 -5.36 4.00
C GLY A 127 7.49 -5.40 3.48
N CYS A 128 6.99 -6.62 3.24
CA CYS A 128 5.69 -6.86 2.64
C CYS A 128 4.75 -7.70 3.52
N ALA A 129 3.46 -7.39 3.46
CA ALA A 129 2.38 -8.23 3.99
C ALA A 129 1.22 -8.37 3.00
N CYS A 130 0.40 -9.42 3.14
CA CYS A 130 -0.85 -9.54 2.38
C CYS A 130 -1.87 -8.52 2.92
N VAL A 131 -2.37 -7.60 2.07
CA VAL A 131 -3.21 -6.46 2.51
C VAL A 131 -4.51 -6.93 3.18
N ARG A 132 -5.16 -7.94 2.59
CA ARG A 132 -6.49 -8.39 3.00
C ARG A 132 -6.54 -9.07 4.37
N HIS A 133 -5.45 -9.73 4.77
CA HIS A 133 -5.41 -10.58 5.96
C HIS A 133 -4.34 -10.14 6.97
N GLY A 134 -3.43 -9.25 6.56
CA GLY A 134 -2.31 -8.77 7.36
C GLY A 134 -1.34 -9.86 7.76
N CYS A 135 -1.03 -10.81 6.88
CA CYS A 135 0.03 -11.79 7.14
C CYS A 135 1.32 -11.30 6.49
N PHE A 136 2.43 -11.30 7.23
CA PHE A 136 3.75 -11.03 6.68
C PHE A 136 4.07 -12.03 5.57
N VAL A 137 4.74 -11.58 4.50
CA VAL A 137 5.17 -12.46 3.41
C VAL A 137 6.53 -13.06 3.78
N PRO A 138 6.71 -14.40 3.70
CA PRO A 138 8.00 -15.02 3.95
C PRO A 138 9.08 -14.48 3.02
N HIS A 139 10.30 -14.38 3.55
CA HIS A 139 11.46 -13.87 2.83
C HIS A 139 11.27 -12.49 2.16
N ALA A 140 10.41 -11.63 2.72
CA ALA A 140 10.11 -10.31 2.16
C ALA A 140 10.31 -9.17 3.18
N MET A 141 11.10 -9.42 4.23
CA MET A 141 11.43 -8.43 5.25
C MET A 141 12.90 -8.08 5.20
N VAL A 142 13.20 -6.79 5.17
CA VAL A 142 14.53 -6.27 4.89
C VAL A 142 14.98 -5.32 5.98
N ASN A 143 16.29 -5.30 6.24
CA ASN A 143 16.91 -4.30 7.10
C ASN A 143 17.30 -3.07 6.27
N PHE A 144 16.98 -1.89 6.77
CA PHE A 144 17.39 -0.63 6.14
C PHE A 144 18.70 -0.10 6.74
N GLN A 145 19.70 0.14 5.90
CA GLN A 145 21.02 0.63 6.31
C GLN A 145 20.99 2.14 6.53
N LYS A 146 20.16 2.88 5.78
CA LYS A 146 20.05 4.33 5.90
C LYS A 146 18.67 4.82 5.48
N GLY A 147 17.81 5.13 6.45
CA GLY A 147 16.46 5.61 6.15
C GLY A 147 15.66 4.55 5.39
N GLU A 148 14.47 4.90 4.90
CA GLU A 148 13.78 4.04 3.95
C GLU A 148 14.30 4.35 2.55
N GLN A 149 14.82 3.32 1.88
CA GLN A 149 15.33 3.43 0.51
C GLN A 149 14.55 2.50 -0.41
N GLN A 150 14.25 2.98 -1.61
CA GLN A 150 13.49 2.22 -2.60
C GLN A 150 14.23 0.93 -2.97
N VAL A 151 15.56 0.95 -3.04
CA VAL A 151 16.38 -0.25 -3.27
C VAL A 151 16.08 -1.37 -2.27
N ASN A 152 15.82 -1.05 -1.00
CA ASN A 152 15.47 -2.05 0.01
C ASN A 152 14.06 -2.62 -0.26
N MET A 153 13.13 -1.75 -0.64
CA MET A 153 11.73 -2.11 -0.91
C MET A 153 11.56 -2.90 -2.21
N ASP A 154 12.39 -2.65 -3.23
CA ASP A 154 12.47 -3.45 -4.45
C ASP A 154 12.77 -4.92 -4.12
N TYR A 155 13.76 -5.13 -3.25
CA TYR A 155 14.17 -6.47 -2.82
C TYR A 155 13.02 -7.17 -2.09
N ALA A 156 12.38 -6.48 -1.13
CA ALA A 156 11.23 -7.01 -0.41
C ALA A 156 10.06 -7.38 -1.35
N LEU A 157 9.70 -6.48 -2.27
CA LEU A 157 8.60 -6.68 -3.21
C LEU A 157 8.83 -7.84 -4.16
N VAL A 158 10.02 -7.91 -4.76
CA VAL A 158 10.36 -8.97 -5.72
C VAL A 158 10.31 -10.33 -5.04
N HIS A 159 10.88 -10.46 -3.83
CA HIS A 159 10.79 -11.72 -3.10
C HIS A 159 9.36 -12.05 -2.64
N ALA A 160 8.55 -11.05 -2.27
CA ALA A 160 7.14 -11.27 -1.97
C ALA A 160 6.36 -11.79 -3.20
N MET A 161 6.68 -11.27 -4.39
CA MET A 161 6.10 -11.70 -5.66
C MET A 161 6.58 -13.09 -6.09
N HIS A 162 7.78 -13.53 -5.69
CA HIS A 162 8.21 -14.92 -5.93
C HIS A 162 7.59 -15.93 -4.97
N HIS A 163 6.91 -15.48 -3.90
CA HIS A 163 6.34 -16.37 -2.90
C HIS A 163 4.95 -16.90 -3.31
N GLY A 164 4.94 -18.01 -4.06
CA GLY A 164 3.73 -18.78 -4.37
C GLY A 164 2.74 -18.03 -5.26
N LEU A 165 3.26 -17.20 -6.17
CA LEU A 165 2.49 -16.43 -7.13
C LEU A 165 2.66 -17.03 -8.53
N ASP A 166 1.56 -17.15 -9.27
CA ASP A 166 1.61 -17.50 -10.69
C ASP A 166 1.70 -16.21 -11.54
N PRO A 167 2.54 -16.16 -12.59
CA PRO A 167 2.70 -14.98 -13.44
C PRO A 167 1.42 -14.45 -14.09
N GLN A 168 0.38 -15.27 -14.21
CA GLN A 168 -0.93 -14.86 -14.76
C GLN A 168 -1.79 -14.10 -13.74
N GLN A 169 -1.48 -14.21 -12.44
CA GLN A 169 -2.23 -13.52 -11.40
C GLN A 169 -1.98 -12.00 -11.46
N LEU A 170 -3.06 -11.25 -11.26
CA LEU A 170 -2.97 -9.81 -11.02
C LEU A 170 -2.31 -9.55 -9.66
N VAL A 171 -1.36 -8.62 -9.61
CA VAL A 171 -0.77 -8.13 -8.36
C VAL A 171 -1.22 -6.71 -8.12
N ILE A 172 -1.73 -6.44 -6.92
CA ILE A 172 -2.06 -5.09 -6.48
C ILE A 172 -1.08 -4.72 -5.37
N THR A 173 -0.29 -3.67 -5.60
CA THR A 173 0.69 -3.21 -4.62
C THR A 173 0.16 -1.98 -3.90
N PHE A 174 0.35 -1.92 -2.60
CA PHE A 174 0.04 -0.76 -1.77
C PHE A 174 1.34 -0.20 -1.24
N TYR A 175 1.65 1.03 -1.61
CA TYR A 175 2.81 1.75 -1.12
C TYR A 175 2.53 3.24 -1.18
N ASP A 176 2.88 3.99 -0.14
CA ASP A 176 2.58 5.43 -0.04
C ASP A 176 3.03 6.21 -1.26
N ILE A 177 4.18 5.83 -1.82
CA ILE A 177 4.79 6.53 -2.94
C ILE A 177 4.53 5.84 -4.29
N ASN A 178 3.51 4.99 -4.40
CA ASN A 178 3.24 4.25 -5.64
C ASN A 178 2.99 5.14 -6.86
N CYS A 179 2.52 6.38 -6.68
CA CYS A 179 2.41 7.35 -7.76
C CYS A 179 3.73 7.79 -8.40
N LEU A 180 4.84 7.52 -7.71
CA LEU A 180 6.21 7.71 -8.17
C LEU A 180 6.86 6.35 -8.46
N TYR A 181 6.90 5.49 -7.45
CA TYR A 181 7.60 4.21 -7.47
C TYR A 181 7.19 3.29 -8.63
N SER A 182 5.89 3.14 -8.88
CA SER A 182 5.40 2.21 -9.91
C SER A 182 5.79 2.60 -11.34
N LYS A 183 6.05 3.88 -11.60
CA LYS A 183 6.44 4.37 -12.93
C LYS A 183 7.82 3.87 -13.36
N ASN A 184 8.72 3.70 -12.38
CA ASN A 184 10.11 3.40 -12.63
C ASN A 184 10.50 1.96 -12.25
N LEU A 185 9.62 1.25 -11.52
CA LEU A 185 9.83 -0.14 -11.12
C LEU A 185 10.23 -1.05 -12.30
N ALA A 186 9.52 -0.96 -13.43
CA ALA A 186 9.83 -1.79 -14.61
C ALA A 186 11.23 -1.49 -15.15
N CYS A 187 11.56 -0.21 -15.38
CA CYS A 187 12.87 0.20 -15.86
C CYS A 187 14.00 -0.24 -14.92
N TRP A 188 13.80 -0.09 -13.61
CA TRP A 188 14.81 -0.46 -12.61
C TRP A 188 15.05 -1.96 -12.57
N LEU A 189 14.01 -2.77 -12.73
CA LEU A 189 14.13 -4.22 -12.74
C LEU A 189 14.76 -4.75 -14.04
N GLU A 190 14.50 -4.11 -15.19
CA GLU A 190 15.14 -4.47 -16.46
C GLU A 190 16.66 -4.27 -16.42
N GLU A 191 17.13 -3.22 -15.75
CA GLU A 191 18.55 -2.93 -15.57
C GLU A 191 19.19 -3.69 -14.39
N ASN A 192 18.38 -4.38 -13.57
CA ASN A 192 18.85 -5.04 -12.36
C ASN A 192 19.42 -6.44 -12.64
N ARG A 193 20.64 -6.70 -12.16
CA ARG A 193 21.30 -8.01 -12.30
C ARG A 193 20.96 -9.03 -11.21
N TYR A 194 20.33 -8.59 -10.12
CA TYR A 194 20.03 -9.39 -8.93
C TYR A 194 18.55 -9.75 -8.84
N LEU A 195 17.69 -8.81 -9.23
CA LEU A 195 16.24 -8.91 -9.12
C LEU A 195 15.63 -9.07 -10.51
N SER A 196 14.61 -9.92 -10.60
CA SER A 196 13.79 -10.06 -11.80
C SER A 196 12.37 -10.47 -11.41
N LEU A 197 11.40 -10.05 -12.20
CA LEU A 197 10.02 -10.51 -12.07
C LEU A 197 9.65 -11.45 -13.23
N PRO A 198 8.71 -12.37 -13.01
CA PRO A 198 8.20 -13.21 -14.09
C PRO A 198 7.67 -12.37 -15.25
N SER A 199 8.00 -12.78 -16.48
CA SER A 199 7.49 -12.11 -17.68
C SER A 199 5.97 -12.18 -17.75
N GLY A 200 5.33 -11.07 -18.10
CA GLY A 200 3.87 -10.98 -18.23
C GLY A 200 3.13 -10.68 -16.92
N LEU A 201 3.83 -10.63 -15.77
CA LEU A 201 3.23 -10.27 -14.49
C LEU A 201 2.57 -8.89 -14.56
N GLN A 202 1.29 -8.82 -14.19
CA GLN A 202 0.52 -7.58 -14.19
C GLN A 202 0.53 -6.96 -12.79
N ILE A 203 1.03 -5.73 -12.69
CA ILE A 203 1.11 -4.99 -11.42
C ILE A 203 0.22 -3.75 -11.51
N GLN A 204 -0.77 -3.68 -10.62
CA GLN A 204 -1.65 -2.54 -10.43
C GLN A 204 -1.23 -1.79 -9.15
N PRO A 205 -0.69 -0.57 -9.28
CA PRO A 205 -0.32 0.22 -8.11
C PRO A 205 -1.54 0.83 -7.42
N SER A 206 -1.48 0.88 -6.09
CA SER A 206 -2.45 1.49 -5.18
C SER A 206 -1.72 2.25 -4.07
N ILE A 207 -2.38 3.24 -3.46
CA ILE A 207 -1.89 3.96 -2.28
C ILE A 207 -2.92 3.74 -1.16
N GLY A 208 -2.48 3.64 0.10
CA GLY A 208 -3.40 3.54 1.24
C GLY A 208 -4.40 4.69 1.26
N LEU A 209 -5.65 4.44 1.68
CA LEU A 209 -6.73 5.43 1.68
C LEU A 209 -6.36 6.69 2.47
N TRP A 210 -5.68 6.54 3.61
CA TRP A 210 -5.28 7.69 4.41
C TRP A 210 -4.19 8.51 3.73
N HIS A 211 -3.23 7.82 3.10
CA HIS A 211 -2.09 8.44 2.45
C HIS A 211 -2.47 9.12 1.12
N VAL A 212 -3.36 8.53 0.31
CA VAL A 212 -3.71 9.06 -1.01
C VAL A 212 -4.33 10.45 -0.96
N HIS A 213 -5.01 10.81 0.13
CA HIS A 213 -5.55 12.15 0.34
C HIS A 213 -4.47 13.23 0.55
N GLY A 214 -3.26 12.84 0.95
CA GLY A 214 -2.10 13.73 1.06
C GLY A 214 -1.41 13.99 -0.28
N HIS A 215 -1.82 13.29 -1.34
CA HIS A 215 -1.24 13.43 -2.68
C HIS A 215 -1.97 14.51 -3.49
N GLN A 216 -1.47 14.77 -4.70
CA GLN A 216 -2.18 15.60 -5.69
C GLN A 216 -3.55 15.00 -6.02
N THR A 217 -4.50 15.84 -6.43
CA THR A 217 -5.92 15.45 -6.62
C THR A 217 -6.08 14.26 -7.56
N GLU A 218 -5.28 14.20 -8.63
CA GLU A 218 -5.36 13.13 -9.63
C GLU A 218 -4.92 11.77 -9.06
N CYS A 219 -4.08 11.77 -8.02
CA CYS A 219 -3.69 10.51 -7.37
C CYS A 219 -4.86 9.82 -6.68
N PHE A 220 -5.86 10.56 -6.21
CA PHE A 220 -7.03 9.97 -5.58
C PHE A 220 -7.78 9.06 -6.55
N ALA A 221 -8.12 9.57 -7.74
CA ALA A 221 -8.81 8.78 -8.75
C ALA A 221 -7.96 7.62 -9.26
N ARG A 222 -6.65 7.83 -9.44
CA ARG A 222 -5.73 6.85 -10.06
C ARG A 222 -5.23 5.74 -9.13
N TYR A 223 -5.12 5.98 -7.82
CA TYR A 223 -4.46 5.05 -6.90
C TYR A 223 -5.27 4.72 -5.64
N ALA A 224 -6.44 5.34 -5.41
CA ALA A 224 -7.26 4.93 -4.28
C ALA A 224 -7.82 3.51 -4.52
N PRO A 225 -7.71 2.59 -3.54
CA PRO A 225 -8.09 1.20 -3.72
C PRO A 225 -9.59 1.01 -3.96
N ASN A 226 -10.42 1.98 -3.56
CA ASN A 226 -11.86 1.97 -3.82
C ASN A 226 -12.21 1.92 -5.31
N PHE A 227 -11.32 2.42 -6.18
CA PHE A 227 -11.53 2.41 -7.63
C PHE A 227 -10.84 1.23 -8.33
N ILE A 228 -10.04 0.44 -7.59
CA ILE A 228 -9.24 -0.64 -8.16
C ILE A 228 -9.99 -1.96 -8.02
N LEU A 229 -10.40 -2.54 -9.15
CA LEU A 229 -11.02 -3.86 -9.17
C LEU A 229 -10.06 -4.91 -8.61
N GLY A 230 -10.54 -5.71 -7.67
CA GLY A 230 -9.73 -6.73 -7.00
C GLY A 230 -8.96 -6.24 -5.77
N ALA A 231 -8.95 -4.95 -5.44
CA ALA A 231 -8.37 -4.49 -4.17
C ALA A 231 -9.21 -5.00 -2.98
N GLY A 232 -10.53 -4.98 -3.14
CA GLY A 232 -11.48 -5.22 -2.06
C GLY A 232 -11.61 -4.02 -1.13
N GLN A 233 -12.42 -4.16 -0.06
CA GLN A 233 -12.60 -3.10 0.92
C GLN A 233 -11.44 -3.11 1.93
N VAL A 234 -10.33 -2.46 1.55
CA VAL A 234 -9.11 -2.35 2.37
C VAL A 234 -8.68 -0.89 2.47
N ASP A 235 -8.17 -0.48 3.63
CA ASP A 235 -7.60 0.86 3.83
C ASP A 235 -6.13 0.95 3.38
N GLY A 236 -5.44 -0.18 3.27
CA GLY A 236 -4.01 -0.22 2.96
C GLY A 236 -3.09 0.00 4.16
N GLU A 237 -3.63 0.15 5.39
CA GLU A 237 -2.89 0.53 6.61
C GLU A 237 -2.60 -0.67 7.54
N ILE A 238 -2.60 -1.89 6.98
CA ILE A 238 -2.44 -3.10 7.77
C ILE A 238 -1.01 -3.25 8.32
N MET A 239 -0.01 -2.64 7.66
CA MET A 239 1.39 -2.71 8.09
C MET A 239 1.61 -1.97 9.40
N GLU A 240 0.98 -0.82 9.59
CA GLU A 240 1.03 0.02 10.79
C GLU A 240 0.52 -0.76 12.01
N THR A 241 -0.54 -1.55 11.81
CA THR A 241 -1.09 -2.44 12.83
C THR A 241 -0.11 -3.56 13.19
N LEU A 242 0.55 -4.14 12.18
CA LEU A 242 1.58 -5.17 12.36
C LEU A 242 2.83 -4.61 13.05
N TRP A 243 3.26 -3.42 12.68
CA TRP A 243 4.35 -2.68 13.30
C TRP A 243 4.05 -2.33 14.73
N SER A 244 2.84 -1.88 15.05
CA SER A 244 2.44 -1.60 16.42
C SER A 244 2.71 -2.80 17.34
N SER A 245 2.33 -4.01 16.89
CA SER A 245 2.57 -5.25 17.63
C SER A 245 4.06 -5.58 17.71
N LEU A 246 4.79 -5.50 16.60
CA LEU A 246 6.22 -5.81 16.56
C LEU A 246 7.07 -4.80 17.36
N ASN A 247 6.62 -3.55 17.47
CA ASN A 247 7.32 -2.49 18.17
C ASN A 247 7.39 -2.70 19.69
N ILE A 248 6.55 -3.58 20.24
CA ILE A 248 6.63 -4.00 21.64
C ILE A 248 7.95 -4.73 21.91
N ILE A 249 8.44 -5.53 20.95
CA ILE A 249 9.67 -6.32 21.11
C ILE A 249 10.92 -5.64 20.54
N SER A 250 10.77 -4.63 19.69
CA SER A 250 11.88 -3.91 19.05
C SER A 250 12.94 -3.41 20.05
N PRO A 251 12.57 -2.82 21.22
CA PRO A 251 13.56 -2.38 22.20
C PRO A 251 14.38 -3.53 22.80
N SER A 252 13.79 -4.72 22.98
CA SER A 252 14.52 -5.89 23.45
C SER A 252 15.45 -6.46 22.38
N ALA A 253 15.06 -6.35 21.11
CA ALA A 253 15.85 -6.80 19.96
C ALA A 253 17.03 -5.88 19.63
N TRP A 254 16.96 -4.61 20.05
CA TRP A 254 17.89 -3.54 19.69
C TRP A 254 19.37 -3.84 19.95
N GLY A 255 19.68 -4.51 21.06
CA GLY A 255 21.06 -4.82 21.48
C GLY A 255 21.46 -6.29 21.31
N MET A 256 20.65 -7.10 20.64
CA MET A 256 20.96 -8.50 20.39
C MET A 256 22.09 -8.62 19.35
N VAL A 257 22.67 -9.81 19.17
CA VAL A 257 23.50 -10.08 17.98
C VAL A 257 22.62 -10.17 16.74
N THR A 258 23.16 -9.87 15.56
CA THR A 258 22.36 -9.68 14.33
C THR A 258 21.55 -10.92 13.97
N ALA A 259 22.18 -12.09 14.00
CA ALA A 259 21.51 -13.37 13.78
C ALA A 259 20.34 -13.59 14.76
N HIS A 260 20.57 -13.41 16.06
CA HIS A 260 19.54 -13.62 17.08
C HIS A 260 18.40 -12.59 16.99
N ARG A 261 18.69 -11.33 16.61
CA ARG A 261 17.66 -10.32 16.35
C ARG A 261 16.77 -10.76 15.20
N GLN A 262 17.36 -11.20 14.09
CA GLN A 262 16.62 -11.66 12.91
C GLN A 262 15.70 -12.82 13.27
N GLU A 263 16.25 -13.84 13.94
CA GLU A 263 15.51 -15.01 14.38
C GLU A 263 14.38 -14.64 15.35
N LEU A 264 14.62 -13.73 16.30
CA LEU A 264 13.58 -13.24 17.20
C LEU A 264 12.43 -12.58 16.43
N MET A 265 12.75 -11.70 15.48
CA MET A 265 11.75 -11.03 14.65
C MET A 265 10.96 -12.05 13.82
N ASP A 266 11.63 -13.04 13.23
CA ASP A 266 10.97 -14.13 12.50
C ASP A 266 9.99 -14.92 13.37
N PHE A 267 10.36 -15.24 14.62
CA PHE A 267 9.46 -15.93 15.54
C PHE A 267 8.21 -15.10 15.87
N GLN A 268 8.36 -13.78 16.04
CA GLN A 268 7.27 -12.89 16.41
C GLN A 268 6.31 -12.66 15.23
N MET A 269 6.85 -12.50 14.02
CA MET A 269 6.06 -12.46 12.79
C MET A 269 5.36 -13.80 12.54
N ASN A 270 6.01 -14.93 12.82
CA ASN A 270 5.41 -16.25 12.64
C ASN A 270 4.26 -16.48 13.62
N ASP A 271 4.41 -16.02 14.87
CA ASP A 271 3.32 -16.07 15.86
C ASP A 271 2.11 -15.24 15.41
N SER A 272 2.35 -14.03 14.91
CA SER A 272 1.29 -13.19 14.30
C SER A 272 0.57 -13.92 13.16
N ASN A 273 1.32 -14.49 12.20
CA ASN A 273 0.74 -15.23 11.08
C ASN A 273 -0.01 -16.50 11.55
N PHE A 274 0.53 -17.23 12.54
CA PHE A 274 -0.12 -18.40 13.13
C PHE A 274 -1.44 -18.03 13.82
N LEU A 275 -1.45 -16.98 14.65
CA LEU A 275 -2.66 -16.50 15.32
C LEU A 275 -3.71 -16.06 14.31
N LYS A 276 -3.30 -15.38 13.22
CA LYS A 276 -4.20 -15.04 12.12
C LYS A 276 -4.78 -16.28 11.47
N MET A 277 -3.97 -17.29 11.16
CA MET A 277 -4.42 -18.54 10.55
C MET A 277 -5.47 -19.23 11.43
N ILE A 278 -5.21 -19.43 12.73
CA ILE A 278 -6.16 -20.14 13.60
C ILE A 278 -7.43 -19.34 13.86
N CYS A 279 -7.36 -18.01 13.92
CA CYS A 279 -8.51 -17.14 14.17
C CYS A 279 -9.28 -16.76 12.89
N MET A 280 -8.73 -17.05 11.71
CA MET A 280 -9.27 -16.57 10.43
C MET A 280 -10.72 -17.00 10.21
N HIS A 281 -11.06 -18.24 10.56
CA HIS A 281 -12.43 -18.74 10.41
C HIS A 281 -13.46 -17.89 11.17
N MET A 282 -13.12 -17.40 12.36
CA MET A 282 -14.00 -16.52 13.14
C MET A 282 -14.16 -15.16 12.47
N SER A 283 -13.04 -14.55 12.05
CA SER A 283 -13.03 -13.26 11.35
C SER A 283 -13.80 -13.34 10.03
N SER A 284 -13.56 -14.35 9.21
CA SER A 284 -14.25 -14.56 7.93
C SER A 284 -15.75 -14.78 8.11
N GLN A 285 -16.17 -15.58 9.10
CA GLN A 285 -17.60 -15.77 9.39
C GLN A 285 -18.28 -14.47 9.84
N TYR A 286 -17.60 -13.70 10.69
CA TYR A 286 -18.11 -12.40 11.14
C TYR A 286 -18.24 -11.43 9.96
N LEU A 287 -17.17 -11.23 9.19
CA LEU A 287 -17.16 -10.34 8.03
C LEU A 287 -18.20 -10.74 6.99
N PHE A 288 -18.39 -12.04 6.74
CA PHE A 288 -19.42 -12.53 5.82
C PHE A 288 -20.84 -12.24 6.30
N LYS A 289 -21.11 -12.40 7.61
CA LYS A 289 -22.43 -12.05 8.20
C LYS A 289 -22.69 -10.55 8.08
N VAL A 290 -21.69 -9.73 8.40
CA VAL A 290 -21.77 -8.27 8.26
C VAL A 290 -22.03 -7.90 6.80
N ALA A 291 -21.25 -8.43 5.86
CA ALA A 291 -21.44 -8.16 4.44
C ALA A 291 -22.86 -8.53 3.96
N LYS A 292 -23.38 -9.69 4.35
CA LYS A 292 -24.76 -10.11 4.02
C LYS A 292 -25.82 -9.19 4.61
N GLN A 293 -25.66 -8.78 5.87
CA GLN A 293 -26.60 -7.88 6.54
C GLN A 293 -26.56 -6.47 5.94
N SER A 294 -25.37 -6.00 5.59
CA SER A 294 -25.17 -4.67 5.00
C SER A 294 -25.60 -4.60 3.53
N LEU A 295 -25.61 -5.72 2.80
CA LEU A 295 -25.93 -5.75 1.37
C LEU A 295 -27.27 -5.09 1.04
N ALA A 296 -28.34 -5.46 1.76
CA ALA A 296 -29.67 -4.89 1.50
C ALA A 296 -29.69 -3.36 1.71
N THR A 297 -29.03 -2.88 2.77
CA THR A 297 -28.94 -1.44 3.08
C THR A 297 -28.09 -0.70 2.07
N ILE A 298 -26.97 -1.27 1.64
CA ILE A 298 -26.08 -0.67 0.63
C ILE A 298 -26.80 -0.63 -0.72
N GLN A 299 -27.47 -1.71 -1.11
CA GLN A 299 -28.23 -1.76 -2.36
C GLN A 299 -29.38 -0.75 -2.37
N ASP A 300 -30.13 -0.63 -1.27
CA ASP A 300 -31.21 0.38 -1.15
C ASP A 300 -30.65 1.80 -1.27
N LYS A 301 -29.54 2.11 -0.58
CA LYS A 301 -28.88 3.42 -0.68
C LYS A 301 -28.34 3.68 -2.09
N PHE A 302 -27.75 2.69 -2.73
CA PHE A 302 -27.26 2.77 -4.10
C PHE A 302 -28.43 3.05 -5.05
N ASN A 303 -29.49 2.23 -5.01
CA ASN A 303 -30.67 2.40 -5.86
C ASN A 303 -31.34 3.77 -5.66
N LYS A 304 -31.38 4.30 -4.43
CA LYS A 304 -31.91 5.65 -4.13
C LYS A 304 -31.07 6.78 -4.70
N LEU A 305 -29.76 6.57 -4.81
CA LEU A 305 -28.85 7.53 -5.45
C LEU A 305 -29.01 7.42 -6.97
N ASP A 306 -28.97 6.19 -7.47
CA ASP A 306 -29.05 5.83 -8.89
C ASP A 306 -30.36 6.30 -9.53
N SER A 307 -31.49 6.13 -8.85
CA SER A 307 -32.81 6.56 -9.34
C SER A 307 -32.95 8.08 -9.51
N LYS A 308 -31.99 8.88 -9.03
CA LYS A 308 -31.97 10.34 -9.19
C LYS A 308 -31.09 10.78 -10.36
N VAL A 309 -30.34 9.85 -10.97
CA VAL A 309 -29.49 10.12 -12.11
C VAL A 309 -30.34 10.03 -13.39
N PRO A 310 -30.30 11.03 -14.29
CA PRO A 310 -30.95 10.94 -15.59
C PRO A 310 -30.44 9.75 -16.41
N ASP A 311 -31.33 9.03 -17.11
CA ASP A 311 -31.00 7.81 -17.86
C ASP A 311 -29.83 7.97 -18.84
N GLY A 312 -29.76 9.12 -19.53
CA GLY A 312 -28.67 9.41 -20.47
C GLY A 312 -27.31 9.58 -19.79
N LEU A 313 -27.28 10.13 -18.57
CA LEU A 313 -26.05 10.21 -17.77
C LEU A 313 -25.67 8.85 -17.18
N HIS A 314 -26.66 8.07 -16.76
CA HIS A 314 -26.43 6.71 -16.27
C HIS A 314 -25.77 5.84 -17.34
N GLN A 315 -26.30 5.81 -18.57
CA GLN A 315 -25.70 5.07 -19.68
C GLN A 315 -24.27 5.54 -19.97
N LEU A 316 -24.04 6.86 -20.01
CA LEU A 316 -22.72 7.42 -20.25
C LEU A 316 -21.70 7.00 -19.19
N TRP A 317 -22.06 7.06 -17.91
CA TRP A 317 -21.15 6.71 -16.82
C TRP A 317 -20.83 5.22 -16.80
N VAL A 318 -21.82 4.35 -17.07
CA VAL A 318 -21.60 2.90 -17.19
C VAL A 318 -20.65 2.60 -18.35
N GLU A 319 -20.83 3.24 -19.51
CA GLU A 319 -19.92 3.08 -20.64
C GLU A 319 -18.50 3.55 -20.32
N GLN A 320 -18.36 4.71 -19.66
CA GLN A 320 -17.07 5.23 -19.22
C GLN A 320 -16.39 4.28 -18.23
N GLU A 321 -17.11 3.77 -17.24
CA GLU A 321 -16.59 2.82 -16.26
C GLU A 321 -16.12 1.52 -16.95
N LEU A 322 -16.90 0.96 -17.88
CA LEU A 322 -16.49 -0.24 -18.62
C LEU A 322 -15.19 -0.02 -19.41
N VAL A 323 -15.07 1.13 -20.08
CA VAL A 323 -13.85 1.50 -20.80
C VAL A 323 -12.67 1.58 -19.83
N VAL A 324 -12.84 2.29 -18.70
CA VAL A 324 -11.79 2.44 -17.70
C VAL A 324 -11.39 1.11 -17.11
N GLN A 325 -12.33 0.25 -16.71
CA GLN A 325 -12.00 -1.08 -16.18
C GLN A 325 -11.23 -1.94 -17.20
N SER A 326 -11.50 -1.78 -18.50
CA SER A 326 -10.79 -2.51 -19.55
C SER A 326 -9.34 -2.02 -19.76
N CYS A 327 -9.07 -0.72 -19.56
CA CYS A 327 -7.80 -0.09 -19.93
C CYS A 327 -6.98 0.49 -18.76
N GLN A 328 -7.53 0.56 -17.54
CA GLN A 328 -6.89 1.17 -16.36
C GLN A 328 -5.49 0.59 -16.08
N ARG A 329 -5.31 -0.70 -16.40
CA ARG A 329 -4.04 -1.42 -16.27
C ARG A 329 -2.93 -0.84 -17.13
N ASN A 330 -3.27 -0.37 -18.33
CA ASN A 330 -2.32 0.18 -19.31
C ASN A 330 -2.33 1.71 -19.33
N THR A 331 -3.40 2.34 -18.85
CA THR A 331 -3.62 3.78 -18.95
C THR A 331 -4.21 4.31 -17.66
N LEU A 332 -3.34 4.67 -16.71
CA LEU A 332 -3.76 5.23 -15.42
C LEU A 332 -4.61 6.50 -15.56
N GLN A 333 -4.37 7.33 -16.58
CA GLN A 333 -5.15 8.54 -16.86
C GLN A 333 -6.62 8.24 -17.19
N ALA A 334 -6.96 7.02 -17.57
CA ALA A 334 -8.35 6.62 -17.77
C ALA A 334 -9.17 6.76 -16.47
N MET A 335 -8.52 6.60 -15.31
CA MET A 335 -9.17 6.75 -14.00
C MET A 335 -9.63 8.18 -13.71
N ASP A 336 -9.18 9.19 -14.47
CA ASP A 336 -9.52 10.60 -14.25
C ASP A 336 -11.03 10.88 -14.41
N ILE A 337 -11.82 9.93 -14.93
CA ILE A 337 -13.29 10.01 -14.94
C ILE A 337 -13.87 10.06 -13.51
N TYR A 338 -13.17 9.49 -12.53
CA TYR A 338 -13.59 9.46 -11.13
C TYR A 338 -13.23 10.75 -10.38
N GLU A 339 -12.54 11.69 -11.02
CA GLU A 339 -12.27 12.99 -10.42
C GLU A 339 -13.54 13.81 -10.29
N VAL A 340 -13.78 14.31 -9.09
CA VAL A 340 -14.86 15.26 -8.86
C VAL A 340 -14.43 16.62 -9.42
N ARG A 341 -14.86 16.92 -10.64
CA ARG A 341 -14.69 18.24 -11.26
C ARG A 341 -15.71 19.22 -10.70
N LEU A 342 -15.42 19.75 -9.52
CA LEU A 342 -16.13 20.92 -9.02
C LEU A 342 -15.62 22.14 -9.79
N GLU A 343 -16.49 22.76 -10.58
CA GLU A 343 -16.21 24.11 -11.06
C GLU A 343 -15.93 24.98 -9.86
N LYS A 344 -14.74 25.57 -9.81
CA LYS A 344 -14.42 26.53 -8.75
C LYS A 344 -15.47 27.62 -8.82
N ALA A 345 -16.20 27.78 -7.72
CA ALA A 345 -17.12 28.90 -7.57
C ALA A 345 -16.37 30.19 -7.95
N PRO A 346 -16.97 31.07 -8.76
CA PRO A 346 -16.30 32.29 -9.19
C PRO A 346 -15.83 33.05 -7.95
N THR A 347 -14.56 33.45 -7.95
CA THR A 347 -14.01 34.25 -6.84
C THR A 347 -14.83 35.53 -6.70
N MET A 348 -14.89 36.12 -5.49
CA MET A 348 -15.57 37.41 -5.31
C MET A 348 -15.13 38.47 -6.33
N LYS A 349 -13.84 38.46 -6.70
CA LYS A 349 -13.30 39.36 -7.73
C LYS A 349 -13.83 39.04 -9.14
N ALA A 350 -14.00 37.77 -9.47
CA ALA A 350 -14.61 37.35 -10.73
C ALA A 350 -16.09 37.72 -10.80
N ILE A 351 -16.82 37.56 -9.69
CA ILE A 351 -18.22 38.01 -9.56
C ILE A 351 -18.31 39.54 -9.66
N GLU A 352 -17.41 40.28 -9.02
CA GLU A 352 -17.37 41.74 -9.08
C GLU A 352 -17.09 42.24 -10.51
N ILE A 353 -16.14 41.63 -11.21
CA ILE A 353 -15.85 41.93 -12.62
C ILE A 353 -17.05 41.61 -13.52
N ASP A 354 -17.70 40.46 -13.32
CA ASP A 354 -18.88 40.06 -14.09
C ASP A 354 -20.06 41.00 -13.85
N LEU A 355 -20.30 41.41 -12.60
CA LEU A 355 -21.31 42.42 -12.25
C LEU A 355 -21.00 43.79 -12.85
N ILE A 356 -19.73 44.20 -12.93
CA ILE A 356 -19.34 45.46 -13.56
C ILE A 356 -19.57 45.40 -15.08
N HIS A 357 -19.24 44.28 -15.74
CA HIS A 357 -19.45 44.11 -17.18
C HIS A 357 -20.94 43.95 -17.54
N ASN A 358 -21.73 43.21 -16.76
CA ASN A 358 -23.14 42.94 -17.03
C ASN A 358 -24.07 44.11 -16.64
N ASN A 359 -23.63 45.07 -15.83
CA ASN A 359 -24.42 46.26 -15.46
C ASN A 359 -24.48 47.34 -16.55
N HIS A 360 -23.93 47.12 -17.75
CA HIS A 360 -24.05 48.06 -18.86
C HIS A 360 -25.47 48.19 -19.45
N SER A 361 -26.43 47.33 -19.07
CA SER A 361 -27.82 47.39 -19.55
C SER A 361 -28.80 48.15 -18.65
N PHE A 362 -28.42 48.56 -17.44
CA PHE A 362 -29.28 49.36 -16.57
C PHE A 362 -28.69 50.76 -16.35
N SER A 363 -29.34 51.75 -16.97
CA SER A 363 -28.97 53.15 -17.00
C SER A 363 -29.18 53.90 -15.67
N SER A 364 -28.86 53.31 -14.52
CA SER A 364 -28.92 54.05 -13.25
C SER A 364 -28.11 53.43 -12.11
N SER A 365 -27.27 54.27 -11.51
CA SER A 365 -26.55 54.16 -10.24
C SER A 365 -25.26 53.35 -10.22
N HIS A 366 -24.14 54.09 -10.24
CA HIS A 366 -22.86 53.58 -9.76
C HIS A 366 -23.00 53.14 -8.29
N GLY A 367 -22.52 51.92 -7.97
CA GLY A 367 -22.31 51.46 -6.59
C GLY A 367 -23.17 50.29 -6.12
N SER A 368 -24.15 49.82 -6.89
CA SER A 368 -24.99 48.66 -6.54
C SER A 368 -24.18 47.37 -6.35
N ALA A 369 -23.21 47.09 -7.23
CA ALA A 369 -22.29 45.97 -7.07
C ALA A 369 -21.44 46.07 -5.79
N THR A 370 -21.00 47.28 -5.43
CA THR A 370 -20.22 47.54 -4.20
C THR A 370 -21.06 47.27 -2.94
N TRP A 371 -22.34 47.65 -2.95
CA TRP A 371 -23.27 47.36 -1.85
C TRP A 371 -23.56 45.88 -1.69
N ILE A 372 -23.75 45.14 -2.79
CA ILE A 372 -23.94 43.68 -2.76
C ILE A 372 -22.69 42.98 -2.23
N ALA A 373 -21.50 43.37 -2.70
CA ALA A 373 -20.24 42.82 -2.21
C ALA A 373 -20.02 43.10 -0.71
N TRP A 374 -20.47 44.26 -0.22
CA TRP A 374 -20.42 44.59 1.19
C TRP A 374 -21.41 43.77 2.02
N ALA A 375 -22.64 43.56 1.53
CA ALA A 375 -23.63 42.71 2.18
C ALA A 375 -23.16 41.25 2.31
N LEU A 376 -22.55 40.68 1.26
CA LEU A 376 -21.99 39.33 1.29
C LEU A 376 -20.85 39.19 2.31
N LYS A 377 -20.01 40.23 2.49
CA LYS A 377 -19.00 40.26 3.55
C LYS A 377 -19.60 40.25 4.95
N VAL A 378 -20.72 40.96 5.15
CA VAL A 378 -21.43 40.98 6.43
C VAL A 378 -22.05 39.62 6.74
N GLU A 379 -22.70 38.97 5.77
CA GLU A 379 -23.20 37.59 5.96
C GLU A 379 -22.08 36.61 6.28
N GLN A 380 -20.95 36.68 5.55
CA GLN A 380 -19.80 35.82 5.83
C GLN A 380 -19.27 36.02 7.25
N ALA A 381 -19.20 37.26 7.73
CA ALA A 381 -18.80 37.56 9.10
C ALA A 381 -19.79 37.02 10.13
N GLN A 382 -21.10 37.07 9.85
CA GLN A 382 -22.13 36.50 10.72
C GLN A 382 -22.04 34.97 10.81
N VAL A 383 -21.78 34.29 9.69
CA VAL A 383 -21.60 32.83 9.65
C VAL A 383 -20.36 32.43 10.46
N VAL A 384 -19.23 33.13 10.30
CA VAL A 384 -18.01 32.88 11.09
C VAL A 384 -18.30 33.05 12.58
N LEU A 385 -18.99 34.14 12.96
CA LEU A 385 -19.33 34.40 14.36
C LEU A 385 -20.25 33.33 14.97
N ALA A 386 -21.17 32.77 14.18
CA ALA A 386 -22.08 31.70 14.58
C ALA A 386 -21.41 30.32 14.66
N MET A 387 -20.26 30.13 14.00
CA MET A 387 -19.45 28.91 14.12
C MET A 387 -18.51 28.95 15.33
N ASP A 388 -18.18 30.14 15.84
CA ASP A 388 -17.32 30.37 17.00
C ASP A 388 -18.07 30.43 18.36
N THR A 389 -19.41 30.36 18.33
CA THR A 389 -20.31 30.20 19.50
C THR A 389 -20.90 28.81 19.55
#